data_AF-A0ABD0XRW4-F1
#
_entry.id   AF-A0ABD0XRW4-F1
#
_cell.length_a   1.000
_cell.length_b   1.000
_cell.length_c   1.000
_cell.angle_alpha   90.00
_cell.angle_beta   90.00
_cell.angle_gamma   90.00
#
_symmetry.space_group_name_H-M   'P 1'
#
loop_
_entity.id
_entity.type
_entity.pdbx_description
1 polymer ?
#
loop_
_entity_poly.entity_id
_entity_poly.type
_entity_poly.pdbx_seq_one_letter_code
_entity_poly.pdbx_strand_id
1 'polypeptide(L)'
;MNVAASTMKLALNEDLRYYSYKRRKGQLLTEKAREKRDVMPPHFFQEGLRLTSDDYVELLNTVVKPWTRRVANGRPYVRQQDSAPCHTSGKSQKWLSEHFTTSPGCGRDNHWEKGNGSACHGL
;
A
#
# COMPACT_ATOMS: atom_id res chain seq x y z
N MET A 1 5.55 9.09 -47.40
CA MET A 1 5.88 10.34 -46.67
C MET A 1 7.20 10.11 -45.96
N ASN A 2 8.26 10.82 -46.36
CA ASN A 2 9.55 10.78 -45.65
C ASN A 2 9.60 11.97 -44.69
N VAL A 3 9.39 11.72 -43.41
CA VAL A 3 9.60 12.74 -42.38
C VAL A 3 11.07 12.72 -41.99
N ALA A 4 11.71 13.89 -42.00
CA ALA A 4 13.10 14.01 -41.60
C ALA A 4 13.26 13.60 -40.12
N ALA A 5 14.34 12.86 -39.81
CA ALA A 5 14.61 12.40 -38.45
C ALA A 5 14.71 13.56 -37.43
N SER A 6 15.12 14.74 -37.88
CA SER A 6 15.14 15.97 -37.09
C SER A 6 13.75 16.41 -36.64
N THR A 7 12.75 16.36 -37.53
CA THR A 7 11.35 16.70 -37.24
C THR A 7 10.76 15.75 -36.21
N MET A 8 11.00 14.44 -36.35
CA MET A 8 10.58 13.45 -35.36
C MET A 8 11.23 13.70 -33.99
N LYS A 9 12.53 14.05 -33.97
CA LYS A 9 13.27 14.35 -32.73
C LYS A 9 12.76 15.60 -32.02
N LEU A 10 12.38 16.64 -32.78
CA LEU A 10 11.78 17.85 -32.23
C LEU A 10 10.40 17.57 -31.63
N ALA A 11 9.53 16.87 -32.37
CA ALA A 11 8.20 16.50 -31.87
C ALA A 11 8.28 15.66 -30.57
N LEU A 12 9.26 14.74 -30.48
CA LEU A 12 9.47 13.96 -29.27
C LEU A 12 9.96 14.81 -28.09
N ASN A 13 10.95 15.69 -28.28
CA ASN A 13 11.59 16.39 -27.17
C ASN A 13 10.90 17.69 -26.75
N GLU A 14 10.35 18.45 -27.71
CA GLU A 14 9.77 19.78 -27.46
C GLU A 14 8.26 19.65 -27.19
N ASP A 15 7.53 18.98 -28.08
CA ASP A 15 6.06 18.91 -28.00
C ASP A 15 5.63 17.88 -26.96
N LEU A 16 6.16 16.66 -27.05
CA LEU A 16 5.83 15.56 -26.14
C LEU A 16 6.67 15.58 -24.86
N ARG A 17 7.75 16.39 -24.80
CA ARG A 17 8.71 16.43 -23.69
C ARG A 17 9.15 15.03 -23.25
N TYR A 18 9.40 14.17 -24.23
CA TYR A 18 9.74 12.78 -24.04
C TYR A 18 11.19 12.64 -23.59
N TYR A 19 11.45 13.06 -22.35
CA TYR A 19 12.68 12.71 -21.65
C TYR A 19 12.56 11.25 -21.24
N SER A 20 13.40 10.39 -21.81
CA SER A 20 13.44 8.98 -21.40
C SER A 20 13.66 8.91 -19.89
N TYR A 21 12.70 8.32 -19.19
CA TYR A 21 12.75 8.22 -17.73
C TYR A 21 14.05 7.55 -17.29
N LYS A 22 14.94 8.30 -16.62
CA LYS A 22 16.18 7.74 -16.07
C LYS A 22 15.87 7.05 -14.74
N ARG A 23 15.63 5.74 -14.81
CA ARG A 23 15.33 4.89 -13.65
C ARG A 23 16.41 5.01 -12.58
N ARG A 24 16.01 5.33 -11.35
CA ARG A 24 16.95 5.47 -10.21
C ARG A 24 17.40 4.10 -9.70
N LYS A 25 18.62 4.02 -9.16
CA LYS A 25 19.11 2.80 -8.50
C LYS A 25 18.24 2.54 -7.26
N GLY A 26 17.67 1.34 -7.16
CA GLY A 26 16.78 0.94 -6.06
C GLY A 26 15.29 1.27 -6.25
N GLN A 27 14.90 1.85 -7.39
CA GLN A 27 13.49 2.11 -7.68
C GLN A 27 12.66 0.84 -7.90
N LEU A 28 13.29 -0.21 -8.42
CA LEU A 28 12.68 -1.51 -8.60
C LEU A 28 13.41 -2.53 -7.73
N LEU A 29 12.66 -3.51 -7.25
CA LEU A 29 13.23 -4.70 -6.62
C LEU A 29 14.08 -5.46 -7.64
N THR A 30 15.27 -5.89 -7.22
CA THR A 30 16.09 -6.81 -8.00
C THR A 30 15.48 -8.20 -8.00
N GLU A 31 15.81 -9.03 -8.98
CA GLU A 31 15.32 -10.43 -9.06
C GLU A 31 15.68 -11.23 -7.81
N LYS A 32 16.94 -11.10 -7.35
CA LYS A 32 17.41 -11.68 -6.09
C LYS A 32 16.61 -11.22 -4.87
N ALA A 33 16.14 -9.97 -4.85
CA ALA A 33 15.30 -9.46 -3.76
C ALA A 33 13.85 -9.98 -3.87
N ARG A 34 13.34 -10.21 -5.08
CA ARG A 34 12.04 -10.84 -5.33
C ARG A 34 12.01 -12.29 -4.84
N GLU A 35 13.03 -13.07 -5.16
CA GLU A 35 13.12 -14.49 -4.76
C GLU A 35 13.13 -14.69 -3.24
N LYS A 36 13.76 -13.77 -2.51
CA LYS A 36 13.91 -13.85 -1.06
C LYS A 36 12.77 -13.18 -0.28
N ARG A 37 11.79 -12.61 -0.96
CA ARG A 37 10.70 -11.90 -0.29
C ARG A 37 9.70 -12.88 0.30
N ASP A 38 9.32 -12.64 1.54
CA ASP A 38 8.16 -13.29 2.14
C ASP A 38 6.87 -12.84 1.47
N VAL A 39 6.12 -13.81 0.92
CA VAL A 39 4.80 -13.60 0.33
C VAL A 39 3.77 -14.32 1.20
N MET A 40 2.70 -13.62 1.57
CA MET A 40 1.58 -14.24 2.27
C MET A 40 0.81 -15.11 1.26
N PRO A 41 0.60 -16.41 1.53
CA PRO A 41 -0.28 -17.22 0.71
C PRO A 41 -1.68 -16.59 0.65
N PRO A 42 -2.37 -16.61 -0.51
CA PRO A 42 -3.75 -16.15 -0.60
C PRO A 42 -4.64 -16.95 0.36
N HIS A 43 -5.53 -16.24 1.07
CA HIS A 43 -6.58 -16.86 1.86
C HIS A 43 -7.90 -16.71 1.10
N PHE A 44 -8.53 -17.83 0.77
CA PHE A 44 -9.75 -17.86 -0.03
C PHE A 44 -10.98 -17.95 0.86
N PHE A 45 -12.01 -17.18 0.50
CA PHE A 45 -13.33 -17.25 1.10
C PHE A 45 -14.27 -18.07 0.22
N GLN A 46 -15.34 -18.57 0.84
CA GLN A 46 -16.44 -19.16 0.07
C GLN A 46 -17.06 -18.11 -0.85
N GLU A 47 -17.46 -18.54 -2.04
CA GLU A 47 -18.13 -17.68 -3.00
C GLU A 47 -19.41 -17.09 -2.41
N GLY A 48 -19.68 -15.81 -2.70
CA GLY A 48 -20.85 -15.09 -2.18
C GLY A 48 -20.70 -14.58 -0.74
N LEU A 49 -19.62 -14.93 -0.03
CA LEU A 49 -19.36 -14.37 1.31
C LEU A 49 -19.13 -12.86 1.22
N ARG A 50 -19.89 -12.11 2.02
CA ARG A 50 -19.66 -10.68 2.25
C ARG A 50 -18.92 -10.51 3.55
N LEU A 51 -17.63 -10.20 3.48
CA LEU A 51 -16.78 -10.06 4.64
C LEU A 51 -17.28 -8.91 5.55
N THR A 52 -17.73 -9.26 6.74
CA THR A 52 -18.11 -8.27 7.76
C THR A 52 -16.90 -7.83 8.57
N SER A 53 -17.09 -6.85 9.45
CA SER A 53 -16.03 -6.42 10.38
C SER A 53 -15.65 -7.53 11.37
N ASP A 54 -16.59 -8.40 11.73
CA ASP A 54 -16.33 -9.53 12.63
C ASP A 54 -15.48 -10.60 11.95
N ASP A 55 -15.87 -11.01 10.74
CA ASP A 55 -15.12 -11.97 9.94
C ASP A 55 -13.70 -11.45 9.65
N TYR A 56 -13.58 -10.13 9.41
CA TYR A 56 -12.28 -9.51 9.21
C TYR A 56 -11.41 -9.56 10.48
N VAL A 57 -11.95 -9.26 11.65
CA VAL A 57 -11.19 -9.38 12.91
C VAL A 57 -10.77 -10.82 13.18
N GLU A 58 -11.63 -11.79 12.90
CA GLU A 58 -11.28 -13.21 13.00
C GLU A 58 -10.14 -13.58 12.06
N LEU A 59 -10.22 -13.19 10.78
CA LEU A 59 -9.15 -13.36 9.80
C LEU A 59 -7.83 -12.72 10.25
N LEU A 60 -7.91 -11.50 10.81
CA LEU A 60 -6.74 -10.80 11.33
C LEU A 60 -6.07 -11.59 12.46
N ASN A 61 -6.86 -12.16 13.36
CA ASN A 61 -6.35 -12.89 14.51
C ASN A 61 -5.78 -14.26 14.13
N THR A 62 -6.46 -14.98 13.24
CA THR A 62 -6.15 -16.38 12.90
C THR A 62 -5.09 -16.51 11.81
N VAL A 63 -5.13 -15.65 10.79
CA VAL A 63 -4.26 -15.77 9.62
C VAL A 63 -3.18 -14.69 9.63
N VAL A 64 -3.58 -13.42 9.71
CA VAL A 64 -2.65 -12.34 9.37
C VAL A 64 -1.65 -12.08 10.49
N LYS A 65 -2.09 -11.97 11.75
CA LYS A 65 -1.22 -11.66 12.90
C LYS A 65 -0.13 -12.73 13.12
N PRO A 66 -0.42 -14.05 13.08
CA PRO A 66 0.63 -15.07 13.15
C PRO A 66 1.63 -14.97 12.00
N TRP A 67 1.15 -14.78 10.75
CA TRP A 67 2.03 -14.64 9.59
C TRP A 67 2.93 -13.40 9.71
N THR A 68 2.36 -12.25 10.09
CA THR A 68 3.10 -11.01 10.26
C THR A 68 4.15 -11.13 11.37
N ARG A 69 3.84 -11.76 12.51
CA ARG A 69 4.82 -11.98 13.59
C ARG A 69 6.02 -12.80 13.12
N ARG A 70 5.77 -13.86 12.35
CA ARG A 70 6.81 -14.71 11.78
C ARG A 70 7.68 -13.96 10.77
N VAL A 71 7.09 -13.21 9.85
CA VAL A 71 7.81 -12.51 8.77
C VAL A 71 8.54 -11.27 9.27
N ALA A 72 7.89 -10.48 10.14
CA ALA A 72 8.52 -9.32 10.74
C ALA A 72 9.65 -9.74 11.68
N ASN A 73 9.48 -10.83 12.44
CA ASN A 73 10.45 -11.33 13.41
C ASN A 73 11.03 -10.23 14.31
N GLY A 74 10.14 -9.40 14.87
CA GLY A 74 10.48 -8.24 15.71
C GLY A 74 10.91 -6.98 14.95
N ARG A 75 11.07 -7.02 13.63
CA ARG A 75 11.39 -5.83 12.82
C ARG A 75 10.18 -4.88 12.74
N PRO A 76 10.40 -3.56 12.74
CA PRO A 76 9.33 -2.60 12.50
C PRO A 76 8.79 -2.74 11.08
N TYR A 77 7.47 -2.60 10.92
CA TYR A 77 6.81 -2.63 9.62
C TYR A 77 5.61 -1.69 9.60
N VAL A 78 5.16 -1.36 8.39
CA VAL A 78 3.93 -0.60 8.13
C VAL A 78 2.93 -1.52 7.45
N ARG A 79 1.67 -1.39 7.84
CA ARG A 79 0.56 -2.11 7.23
C ARG A 79 -0.22 -1.14 6.35
N GLN A 80 -0.36 -1.48 5.08
CA GLN A 80 -1.18 -0.73 4.12
C GLN A 80 -2.38 -1.59 3.72
N GLN A 81 -3.57 -1.00 3.73
CA GLN A 81 -4.84 -1.58 3.28
C GLN A 81 -5.65 -0.49 2.57
N ASP A 82 -6.70 -0.90 1.86
CA ASP A 82 -7.66 0.02 1.26
C ASP A 82 -8.76 0.44 2.26
N SER A 83 -9.66 1.32 1.84
CA SER A 83 -10.71 1.90 2.69
C SER A 83 -12.01 1.09 2.73
N ALA A 84 -11.97 -0.22 2.45
CA ALA A 84 -13.18 -1.06 2.48
C ALA A 84 -13.90 -0.93 3.84
N PRO A 85 -15.24 -1.00 3.90
CA PRO A 85 -16.00 -0.73 5.12
C PRO A 85 -15.59 -1.59 6.33
N CYS A 86 -15.26 -2.86 6.11
CA CYS A 86 -14.77 -3.74 7.17
C CYS A 86 -13.37 -3.33 7.68
N HIS A 87 -12.53 -2.69 6.86
CA HIS A 87 -11.20 -2.22 7.25
C HIS A 87 -11.25 -0.93 8.07
N THR A 88 -12.18 -0.04 7.75
CA THR A 88 -12.32 1.28 8.40
C THR A 88 -13.29 1.26 9.59
N SER A 89 -13.96 0.14 9.85
CA SER A 89 -14.88 0.02 10.99
C SER A 89 -14.17 0.24 12.34
N GLY A 90 -14.89 0.83 13.31
CA GLY A 90 -14.35 1.06 14.65
C GLY A 90 -13.88 -0.23 15.35
N LYS A 91 -14.55 -1.36 15.07
CA LYS A 91 -14.17 -2.68 15.60
C LYS A 91 -12.79 -3.10 15.09
N SER A 92 -12.57 -3.01 13.77
CA SER A 92 -11.29 -3.34 13.14
C SER A 92 -10.17 -2.40 13.59
N GLN A 93 -10.44 -1.08 13.63
CA GLN A 93 -9.46 -0.08 14.05
C GLN A 93 -9.03 -0.28 15.51
N LYS A 94 -10.00 -0.53 16.41
CA LYS A 94 -9.71 -0.86 17.81
C LYS A 94 -8.83 -2.11 17.90
N TRP A 95 -9.21 -3.19 17.22
CA TRP A 95 -8.44 -4.43 17.24
C TRP A 95 -7.02 -4.24 16.71
N LEU A 96 -6.84 -3.46 15.64
CA LEU A 96 -5.51 -3.16 15.07
C LEU A 96 -4.65 -2.39 16.07
N SER A 97 -5.21 -1.39 16.75
CA SER A 97 -4.47 -0.57 17.74
C SER A 97 -4.00 -1.39 18.96
N GLU A 98 -4.76 -2.41 19.35
CA GLU A 98 -4.42 -3.28 20.49
C GLU A 98 -3.37 -4.34 20.14
N HIS A 99 -3.24 -4.71 18.86
CA HIS A 99 -2.47 -5.90 18.44
C HIS A 99 -1.27 -5.63 17.56
N PHE A 100 -1.24 -4.48 16.88
CA PHE A 100 -0.11 -4.07 16.05
C PHE A 100 0.42 -2.75 16.58
N THR A 101 1.62 -2.80 17.18
CA THR A 101 2.34 -1.58 17.56
C THR A 101 2.85 -0.90 16.30
N THR A 102 2.32 0.28 16.02
CA THR A 102 2.98 1.21 15.12
C THR A 102 4.31 1.61 15.74
N SER A 103 5.40 1.55 14.98
CA SER A 103 6.65 2.18 15.42
C SER A 103 6.38 3.66 15.75
N PRO A 104 7.12 4.30 16.68
CA PRO A 104 6.85 5.66 17.16
C PRO A 104 6.87 6.79 16.10
N GLY A 105 7.09 6.46 14.82
CA GLY A 105 7.03 7.38 13.68
C GLY A 105 6.00 7.01 12.61
N CYS A 106 5.15 6.00 12.82
CA CYS A 106 4.13 5.59 11.85
C CYS A 106 2.74 5.65 12.51
N GLY A 107 2.21 6.84 12.80
CA GLY A 107 0.83 6.96 13.25
C GLY A 107 0.52 8.00 14.33
N ARG A 108 1.37 9.02 14.54
CA ARG A 108 0.89 10.23 15.23
C ARG A 108 -0.05 11.09 14.36
N ASP A 109 -0.20 10.74 13.09
CA ASP A 109 -1.03 11.49 12.14
C ASP A 109 -2.18 10.64 11.58
N ASN A 110 -2.77 9.76 12.39
CA ASN A 110 -4.10 9.22 12.09
C ASN A 110 -5.17 10.29 12.35
N HIS A 111 -5.00 11.46 11.73
CA HIS A 111 -6.05 12.43 11.54
C HIS A 111 -6.92 11.95 10.38
N TRP A 112 -7.66 10.86 10.62
CA TRP A 112 -8.95 10.64 9.95
C TRP A 112 -10.00 11.17 10.93
N GLU A 113 -10.01 12.49 11.12
CA GLU A 113 -11.12 13.14 11.80
C GLU A 113 -12.39 12.90 10.98
N LYS A 114 -13.40 12.37 11.64
CA LYS A 114 -14.78 12.54 11.21
C LYS A 114 -15.06 14.05 11.24
N GLY A 115 -15.06 14.72 10.10
CA GLY A 115 -15.33 16.15 10.06
C GLY A 115 -15.46 16.69 8.64
N ASN A 116 -16.58 17.35 8.38
CA ASN A 116 -16.87 18.06 7.14
C ASN A 116 -15.85 19.19 6.88
N GLY A 117 -15.47 19.36 5.60
CA GLY A 117 -15.14 20.67 5.05
C GLY A 117 -13.70 21.15 5.19
N SER A 118 -13.18 21.60 4.05
CA SER A 118 -12.02 22.47 3.83
C SER A 118 -10.64 21.79 3.73
N ALA A 119 -10.16 21.77 2.48
CA ALA A 119 -8.81 21.43 2.09
C ALA A 119 -7.81 22.49 2.61
N CYS A 120 -6.78 22.04 3.32
CA CYS A 120 -5.62 22.87 3.64
C CYS A 120 -4.64 22.79 2.46
N HIS A 121 -4.61 23.85 1.64
CA HIS A 121 -3.42 24.22 0.88
C HIS A 121 -2.38 24.77 1.85
N GLY A 122 -1.20 24.17 1.84
CA GLY A 122 -0.05 24.64 2.60
C GLY A 122 0.64 25.84 1.95
N LEU A 123 1.13 26.73 2.80
CA LEU A 123 2.55 27.10 2.84
C LEU A 123 3.03 26.91 4.28
#